data_AF-A0A9E3R0R9-F1
#
_entry.id   AF-A0A9E3R0R9-F1
#
_cell.length_a   1.000
_cell.length_b   1.000
_cell.length_c   1.000
_cell.angle_alpha   90.00
_cell.angle_beta   90.00
_cell.angle_gamma   90.00
#
_symmetry.space_group_name_H-M   'P 1'
#
loop_
_entity.id
_entity.type
_entity.pdbx_description
1 polymer ?
#
loop_
_entity_poly.entity_id
_entity_poly.type
_entity_poly.pdbx_seq_one_letter_code
_entity_poly.pdbx_strand_id
1 'polypeptide(L)'
;MLLQRKDMRRWWGQLVLALALTGAPAALAKAPKARAAAPSKVKAEAPKGPAAKPKSVESSPAPKAAAPAKADPKADQAYADAKADYQKLKADPQRRKFRHHWLNAAKRFEQIARVYEKSERAAEALYTAGGLYDELSRLSAQSEDQAAAKSAYERLISGWPAHRLADDAAYALARLLLDRDGAPAQARAVLEAALARSPVGDRQAELAKLLGALPPP
;
A
#
# COMPACT_ATOMS: atom_id res chain seq x y z
N MET A 1 24.76 17.31 29.96
CA MET A 1 23.52 17.93 29.43
C MET A 1 23.06 17.16 28.21
N LEU A 2 22.03 16.33 28.35
CA LEU A 2 21.40 15.57 27.27
C LEU A 2 20.44 16.48 26.50
N LEU A 3 20.46 16.44 25.16
CA LEU A 3 19.33 16.88 24.36
C LEU A 3 18.82 15.72 23.50
N GLN A 4 17.58 15.35 23.82
CA GLN A 4 16.86 14.21 23.29
C GLN A 4 16.19 14.50 21.95
N ARG A 5 16.10 13.43 21.15
CA ARG A 5 15.07 13.17 20.13
C ARG A 5 13.67 13.58 20.59
N LYS A 6 12.98 14.44 19.82
CA LYS A 6 11.51 14.47 19.63
C LYS A 6 11.13 15.72 18.82
N ASP A 7 11.01 15.60 17.49
CA ASP A 7 10.31 16.60 16.65
C ASP A 7 9.89 16.04 15.28
N MET A 8 9.14 14.94 15.28
CA MET A 8 8.45 14.41 14.08
C MET A 8 7.01 13.97 14.39
N ARG A 9 6.36 14.65 15.35
CA ARG A 9 4.93 14.52 15.65
C ARG A 9 4.26 15.89 15.61
N ARG A 10 4.25 16.50 14.43
CA ARG A 10 3.50 17.73 14.13
C ARG A 10 2.99 17.68 12.70
N TRP A 11 2.06 16.77 12.41
CA TRP A 11 1.16 16.88 11.24
C TRP A 11 -0.14 16.08 11.44
N TRP A 12 -0.63 15.98 12.68
CA TRP A 12 -1.98 15.50 13.00
C TRP A 12 -2.46 16.26 14.25
N GLY A 13 -3.58 16.98 14.13
CA GLY A 13 -4.29 17.57 15.25
C GLY A 13 -4.57 19.06 15.10
N GLN A 14 -5.80 19.41 14.69
CA GLN A 14 -6.68 20.32 15.43
C GLN A 14 -8.06 20.40 14.77
N LEU A 15 -9.09 19.93 15.49
CA LEU A 15 -10.42 20.54 15.73
C LEU A 15 -11.33 19.45 16.33
N VAL A 16 -12.05 19.58 17.44
CA VAL A 16 -12.22 20.62 18.48
C VAL A 16 -12.81 19.89 19.70
N LEU A 17 -12.43 20.33 20.90
CA LEU A 17 -12.97 19.90 22.19
C LEU A 17 -13.97 20.96 22.69
N ALA A 18 -15.09 20.54 23.28
CA ALA A 18 -15.66 21.04 24.56
C ALA A 18 -17.20 20.95 24.55
N LEU A 19 -17.80 20.24 25.51
CA LEU A 19 -18.17 20.78 26.82
C LEU A 19 -18.81 19.66 27.65
N ALA A 20 -18.51 19.61 28.95
CA ALA A 20 -19.02 18.61 29.88
C ALA A 20 -19.73 19.26 31.08
N LEU A 21 -20.62 18.46 31.67
CA LEU A 21 -21.27 18.50 33.00
C LEU A 21 -22.73 19.01 33.10
N THR A 22 -23.63 18.09 33.48
CA THR A 22 -24.38 18.11 34.77
C THR A 22 -25.29 16.87 34.89
N GLY A 23 -25.35 16.28 36.10
CA GLY A 23 -26.56 15.62 36.65
C GLY A 23 -26.76 14.09 36.54
N ALA A 24 -26.67 13.37 37.66
CA ALA A 24 -27.17 11.99 37.93
C ALA A 24 -28.72 11.98 38.14
N PRO A 25 -29.48 10.87 38.42
CA PRO A 25 -29.09 9.56 38.96
C PRO A 25 -29.82 8.30 38.40
N ALA A 26 -29.56 7.16 39.06
CA ALA A 26 -30.00 5.79 38.82
C ALA A 26 -31.52 5.52 38.74
N ALA A 27 -31.93 4.56 37.90
CA ALA A 27 -32.90 3.50 38.25
C ALA A 27 -33.18 2.51 37.08
N LEU A 28 -33.30 1.23 37.46
CA LEU A 28 -34.21 0.18 36.96
C LEU A 28 -34.19 -0.29 35.47
N ALA A 29 -33.66 -1.51 35.33
CA ALA A 29 -34.35 -2.71 34.83
C ALA A 29 -35.23 -2.63 33.55
N LYS A 30 -34.80 -3.34 32.50
CA LYS A 30 -35.41 -4.60 32.02
C LYS A 30 -34.72 -5.08 30.74
N ALA A 31 -34.21 -6.31 30.76
CA ALA A 31 -33.79 -7.04 29.58
C ALA A 31 -35.02 -7.52 28.78
N PRO A 32 -35.01 -7.44 27.44
CA PRO A 32 -35.89 -8.25 26.62
C PRO A 32 -35.12 -9.43 25.98
N LYS A 33 -35.52 -10.62 26.46
CA LYS A 33 -35.68 -11.91 25.77
C LYS A 33 -34.90 -12.18 24.48
N ALA A 34 -34.07 -13.22 24.58
CA ALA A 34 -33.67 -14.09 23.49
C ALA A 34 -34.85 -14.42 22.57
N ARG A 35 -34.69 -14.12 21.28
CA ARG A 35 -35.59 -14.61 20.23
C ARG A 35 -35.05 -15.94 19.74
N ALA A 36 -35.82 -16.98 20.04
CA ALA A 36 -35.64 -18.33 19.58
C ALA A 36 -35.48 -18.39 18.05
N ALA A 37 -34.50 -19.17 17.63
CA ALA A 37 -34.40 -19.72 16.30
C ALA A 37 -35.59 -20.67 16.05
N ALA A 38 -36.23 -20.52 14.89
CA ALA A 38 -37.12 -21.52 14.33
C ALA A 38 -36.77 -21.70 12.84
N PRO A 39 -36.86 -22.93 12.31
CA PRO A 39 -36.13 -23.34 11.11
C PRO A 39 -36.84 -22.91 9.83
N SER A 40 -36.11 -22.24 8.93
CA SER A 40 -36.56 -22.05 7.55
C SER A 40 -36.23 -23.32 6.75
N LYS A 41 -37.27 -24.01 6.29
CA LYS A 41 -37.19 -25.11 5.32
C LYS A 41 -36.48 -24.63 4.05
N VAL A 42 -35.27 -25.15 3.81
CA VAL A 42 -34.59 -25.06 2.52
C VAL A 42 -35.06 -26.24 1.68
N LYS A 43 -35.81 -25.96 0.62
CA LYS A 43 -36.01 -26.90 -0.49
C LYS A 43 -34.74 -26.84 -1.33
N ALA A 44 -33.96 -27.91 -1.29
CA ALA A 44 -32.78 -28.08 -2.12
C ALA A 44 -33.23 -28.33 -3.57
N GLU A 45 -32.90 -27.40 -4.45
CA GLU A 45 -32.96 -27.59 -5.89
C GLU A 45 -31.60 -27.21 -6.46
N ALA A 46 -30.91 -28.20 -7.01
CA ALA A 46 -29.54 -28.08 -7.50
C ALA A 46 -29.52 -27.42 -8.89
N PRO A 47 -28.64 -26.45 -9.14
CA PRO A 47 -28.23 -26.15 -10.51
C PRO A 47 -26.97 -26.97 -10.86
N LYS A 48 -27.17 -27.91 -11.79
CA LYS A 48 -26.12 -28.50 -12.63
C LYS A 48 -25.63 -27.42 -13.60
N GLY A 49 -24.35 -27.06 -13.54
CA GLY A 49 -23.68 -26.15 -14.49
C GLY A 49 -22.19 -26.04 -14.15
N PRO A 50 -21.29 -26.02 -15.14
CA PRO A 50 -19.95 -26.59 -14.99
C PRO A 50 -19.01 -25.71 -14.16
N ALA A 51 -18.11 -26.39 -13.46
CA ALA A 51 -16.99 -25.83 -12.72
C ALA A 51 -16.13 -24.92 -13.62
N ALA A 52 -16.26 -23.60 -13.41
CA ALA A 52 -15.29 -22.63 -13.89
C ALA A 52 -14.08 -22.67 -12.94
N LYS A 53 -12.96 -23.21 -13.43
CA LYS A 53 -11.65 -23.16 -12.77
C LYS A 53 -11.33 -21.71 -12.34
N PRO A 54 -10.70 -21.50 -11.16
CA PRO A 54 -10.16 -20.19 -10.83
C PRO A 54 -9.13 -19.80 -11.90
N LYS A 55 -9.38 -18.68 -12.59
CA LYS A 55 -8.39 -18.09 -13.49
C LYS A 55 -7.26 -17.55 -12.61
N SER A 56 -6.16 -18.27 -12.64
CA SER A 56 -4.84 -17.86 -12.19
C SER A 56 -4.62 -16.39 -12.53
N VAL A 57 -4.30 -15.59 -11.51
CA VAL A 57 -3.77 -14.25 -11.68
C VAL A 57 -2.44 -14.44 -12.41
N GLU A 58 -2.46 -14.20 -13.71
CA GLU A 58 -1.27 -14.27 -14.54
C GLU A 58 -0.37 -13.10 -14.13
N SER A 59 0.63 -13.43 -13.31
CA SER A 59 1.74 -12.57 -12.96
C SER A 59 2.36 -12.06 -14.25
N SER A 60 2.07 -10.80 -14.56
CA SER A 60 2.72 -10.11 -15.68
C SER A 60 4.23 -10.26 -15.51
N PRO A 61 4.96 -10.73 -16.54
CA PRO A 61 6.37 -11.05 -16.40
C PRO A 61 7.13 -9.80 -15.98
N ALA A 62 7.98 -9.96 -14.95
CA ALA A 62 8.90 -8.91 -14.54
C ALA A 62 9.74 -8.45 -15.75
N PRO A 63 9.95 -7.14 -15.94
CA PRO A 63 10.75 -6.66 -17.06
C PRO A 63 12.18 -7.22 -16.95
N LYS A 64 12.74 -7.70 -18.07
CA LYS A 64 14.16 -8.05 -18.20
C LYS A 64 14.99 -6.86 -17.72
N ALA A 65 15.94 -7.10 -16.80
CA ALA A 65 16.83 -6.10 -16.19
C ALA A 65 17.20 -4.98 -17.18
N ALA A 66 16.67 -3.78 -16.94
CA ALA A 66 16.68 -2.72 -17.91
C ALA A 66 17.96 -1.86 -17.83
N ALA A 67 18.47 -1.51 -19.01
CA ALA A 67 19.43 -0.43 -19.24
C ALA A 67 18.99 0.89 -18.55
N PRO A 68 19.89 1.87 -18.33
CA PRO A 68 19.54 3.13 -17.70
C PRO A 68 18.31 3.75 -18.36
N ALA A 69 17.32 4.07 -17.52
CA ALA A 69 16.03 4.51 -18.01
C ALA A 69 16.16 5.90 -18.65
N LYS A 70 15.34 6.15 -19.66
CA LYS A 70 15.47 7.32 -20.54
C LYS A 70 14.33 8.29 -20.33
N ALA A 71 14.58 9.56 -20.61
CA ALA A 71 13.52 10.56 -20.71
C ALA A 71 12.60 10.22 -21.90
N ASP A 72 11.29 10.27 -21.68
CA ASP A 72 10.26 10.07 -22.70
C ASP A 72 9.17 11.12 -22.46
N PRO A 73 9.00 12.11 -23.36
CA PRO A 73 8.03 13.19 -23.19
C PRO A 73 6.59 12.71 -23.04
N LYS A 74 6.22 11.58 -23.67
CA LYS A 74 4.87 11.01 -23.54
C LYS A 74 4.70 10.35 -22.17
N ALA A 75 5.74 9.70 -21.67
CA ALA A 75 5.74 9.16 -20.31
C ALA A 75 5.68 10.28 -19.27
N ASP A 76 6.43 11.37 -19.46
CA ASP A 76 6.40 12.56 -18.61
C ASP A 76 5.01 13.18 -18.55
N GLN A 77 4.37 13.39 -19.70
CA GLN A 77 3.01 13.93 -19.76
C GLN A 77 2.00 12.99 -19.09
N ALA A 78 2.03 11.69 -19.41
CA ALA A 78 1.10 10.73 -18.83
C ALA A 78 1.23 10.65 -17.29
N TYR A 79 2.47 10.72 -16.78
CA TYR A 79 2.74 10.78 -15.35
C TYR A 79 2.25 12.07 -14.71
N ALA A 80 2.49 13.22 -15.35
CA ALA A 80 2.00 14.51 -14.88
C ALA A 80 0.47 14.55 -14.79
N ASP A 81 -0.23 14.04 -15.81
CA ASP A 81 -1.70 13.97 -15.83
C ASP A 81 -2.23 13.04 -14.72
N ALA A 82 -1.64 11.86 -14.57
CA ALA A 82 -2.02 10.93 -13.50
C ALA A 82 -1.78 11.53 -12.11
N LYS A 83 -0.68 12.28 -11.93
CA LYS A 83 -0.40 13.00 -10.69
C LYS A 83 -1.41 14.11 -10.43
N ALA A 84 -1.79 14.88 -11.45
CA ALA A 84 -2.82 15.91 -11.32
C ALA A 84 -4.17 15.31 -10.89
N ASP A 85 -4.59 14.18 -11.49
CA ASP A 85 -5.82 13.49 -11.11
C ASP A 85 -5.77 12.91 -9.70
N TYR A 86 -4.61 12.36 -9.31
CA TYR A 86 -4.39 11.93 -7.93
C TYR A 86 -4.51 13.09 -6.94
N GLN A 87 -3.92 14.25 -7.24
CA GLN A 87 -4.05 15.43 -6.36
C GLN A 87 -5.50 15.90 -6.25
N LYS A 88 -6.26 15.88 -7.34
CA LYS A 88 -7.72 16.16 -7.30
C LYS A 88 -8.46 15.18 -6.41
N LEU A 89 -8.13 13.88 -6.47
CA LEU A 89 -8.69 12.89 -5.54
C LEU A 89 -8.30 13.22 -4.09
N LYS A 90 -7.04 13.57 -3.83
CA LYS A 90 -6.60 13.91 -2.47
C LYS A 90 -7.30 15.16 -1.92
N ALA A 91 -7.65 16.11 -2.77
CA ALA A 91 -8.38 17.32 -2.42
C ALA A 91 -9.89 17.12 -2.25
N ASP A 92 -10.44 15.95 -2.60
CA ASP A 92 -11.88 15.66 -2.53
C ASP A 92 -12.20 14.64 -1.42
N PRO A 93 -12.65 15.09 -0.23
CA PRO A 93 -12.99 14.21 0.87
C PRO A 93 -14.14 13.25 0.58
N GLN A 94 -15.06 13.58 -0.33
CA GLN A 94 -16.19 12.70 -0.65
C GLN A 94 -15.71 11.54 -1.52
N ARG A 95 -14.89 11.82 -2.54
CA ARG A 95 -14.34 10.77 -3.41
C ARG A 95 -13.36 9.86 -2.67
N ARG A 96 -12.57 10.38 -1.73
CA ARG A 96 -11.65 9.54 -0.93
C ARG A 96 -12.34 8.46 -0.08
N LYS A 97 -13.66 8.57 0.16
CA LYS A 97 -14.40 7.53 0.89
C LYS A 97 -14.59 6.26 0.07
N PHE A 98 -14.48 6.32 -1.26
CA PHE A 98 -14.79 5.20 -2.12
C PHE A 98 -13.53 4.54 -2.67
N ARG A 99 -13.37 3.24 -2.35
CA ARG A 99 -12.24 2.39 -2.76
C ARG A 99 -11.93 2.47 -4.27
N HIS A 100 -12.96 2.49 -5.11
CA HIS A 100 -12.79 2.49 -6.56
C HIS A 100 -12.05 3.73 -7.09
N HIS A 101 -12.16 4.89 -6.44
CA HIS A 101 -11.41 6.08 -6.85
C HIS A 101 -9.90 5.92 -6.62
N TRP A 102 -9.51 5.34 -5.50
CA TRP A 102 -8.11 5.00 -5.20
C TRP A 102 -7.56 3.95 -6.15
N LEU A 103 -8.34 2.87 -6.39
CA LEU A 103 -7.97 1.83 -7.34
C LEU A 103 -7.73 2.40 -8.74
N ASN A 104 -8.62 3.28 -9.22
CA ASN A 104 -8.47 3.88 -10.54
C ASN A 104 -7.21 4.74 -10.62
N ALA A 105 -6.89 5.50 -9.56
CA ALA A 105 -5.66 6.27 -9.50
C ALA A 105 -4.41 5.35 -9.52
N ALA A 106 -4.38 4.31 -8.69
CA ALA A 106 -3.25 3.37 -8.62
C ALA A 106 -3.04 2.63 -9.96
N LYS A 107 -4.12 2.11 -10.54
CA LYS A 107 -4.09 1.42 -11.84
C LYS A 107 -3.62 2.31 -12.98
N ARG A 108 -3.91 3.61 -12.94
CA ARG A 108 -3.40 4.57 -13.94
C ARG A 108 -1.87 4.65 -13.90
N PHE A 109 -1.27 4.65 -12.71
CA PHE A 109 0.19 4.59 -12.58
C PHE A 109 0.77 3.24 -13.00
N GLU A 110 0.13 2.13 -12.65
CA GLU A 110 0.57 0.82 -13.15
C GLU A 110 0.53 0.73 -14.68
N GLN A 111 -0.49 1.33 -15.30
CA GLN A 111 -0.59 1.42 -16.75
C GLN A 111 0.56 2.24 -17.34
N ILE A 112 0.95 3.36 -16.72
CA ILE A 112 2.11 4.15 -17.16
C ILE A 112 3.38 3.30 -17.10
N ALA A 113 3.60 2.59 -15.99
CA ALA A 113 4.76 1.72 -15.85
C ALA A 113 4.79 0.59 -16.90
N ARG A 114 3.63 0.07 -17.29
CA ARG A 114 3.52 -0.96 -18.33
C ARG A 114 3.73 -0.40 -19.73
N VAL A 115 3.14 0.75 -20.05
CA VAL A 115 3.18 1.36 -21.40
C VAL A 115 4.56 1.95 -21.67
N TYR A 116 5.19 2.54 -20.66
CA TYR A 116 6.47 3.25 -20.78
C TYR A 116 7.59 2.55 -20.01
N GLU A 117 7.65 1.21 -20.08
CA GLU A 117 8.55 0.36 -19.27
C GLU A 117 10.04 0.75 -19.34
N LYS A 118 10.49 1.40 -20.42
CA LYS A 118 11.90 1.81 -20.63
C LYS A 118 12.19 3.23 -20.16
N SER A 119 11.18 3.95 -19.68
CA SER A 119 11.31 5.32 -19.21
C SER A 119 11.61 5.38 -17.71
N GLU A 120 12.25 6.47 -17.27
CA GLU A 120 12.44 6.76 -15.84
C GLU A 120 11.09 6.82 -15.09
N ARG A 121 10.04 7.28 -15.78
CA ARG A 121 8.69 7.36 -15.22
C ARG A 121 8.07 6.03 -14.89
N ALA A 122 8.53 4.91 -15.45
CA ALA A 122 7.99 3.61 -15.09
C ALA A 122 8.30 3.25 -13.62
N ALA A 123 9.53 3.47 -13.18
CA ALA A 123 9.93 3.26 -11.79
C ALA A 123 9.16 4.23 -10.86
N GLU A 124 9.11 5.51 -11.19
CA GLU A 124 8.35 6.50 -10.38
C GLU A 124 6.84 6.19 -10.31
N ALA A 125 6.27 5.68 -11.40
CA ALA A 125 4.87 5.27 -11.45
C ALA A 125 4.61 4.04 -10.57
N LEU A 126 5.48 3.04 -10.58
CA LEU A 126 5.34 1.89 -9.67
C LEU A 126 5.47 2.29 -8.20
N TYR A 127 6.41 3.18 -7.87
CA TYR A 127 6.56 3.67 -6.50
C TYR A 127 5.27 4.39 -6.05
N THR A 128 4.72 5.23 -6.91
CA THR A 128 3.47 5.96 -6.64
C THR A 128 2.27 5.01 -6.53
N ALA A 129 2.18 4.00 -7.39
CA ALA A 129 1.15 2.97 -7.33
C ALA A 129 1.23 2.19 -6.01
N GLY A 130 2.43 1.79 -5.59
CA GLY A 130 2.66 1.09 -4.32
C GLY A 130 2.17 1.91 -3.11
N GLY A 131 2.49 3.21 -3.08
CA GLY A 131 2.03 4.11 -2.02
C GLY A 131 0.51 4.27 -2.01
N LEU A 132 -0.11 4.40 -3.18
CA LEU A 132 -1.57 4.48 -3.32
C LEU A 132 -2.27 3.22 -2.84
N TYR A 133 -1.73 2.05 -3.19
CA TYR A 133 -2.26 0.78 -2.74
C TYR A 133 -2.06 0.56 -1.23
N ASP A 134 -0.93 1.00 -0.65
CA ASP A 134 -0.75 0.96 0.81
C ASP A 134 -1.78 1.85 1.51
N GLU A 135 -1.91 3.11 1.10
CA GLU A 135 -2.95 4.01 1.63
C GLU A 135 -4.35 3.41 1.50
N LEU A 136 -4.67 2.85 0.32
CA LEU A 136 -5.95 2.21 0.08
C LEU A 136 -6.17 1.00 1.00
N SER A 137 -5.15 0.16 1.18
CA SER A 137 -5.24 -1.05 2.00
C SER A 137 -5.55 -0.74 3.47
N ARG A 138 -5.10 0.42 3.96
CA ARG A 138 -5.40 0.91 5.31
C ARG A 138 -6.84 1.38 5.44
N LEU A 139 -7.41 1.93 4.36
CA LEU A 139 -8.79 2.39 4.32
C LEU A 139 -9.78 1.25 4.08
N SER A 140 -9.43 0.32 3.19
CA SER A 140 -10.29 -0.80 2.81
C SER A 140 -10.20 -1.99 3.74
N ALA A 141 -9.07 -2.15 4.44
CA ALA A 141 -8.68 -3.35 5.19
C ALA A 141 -8.57 -4.63 4.33
N GLN A 142 -8.49 -4.49 2.99
CA GLN A 142 -8.46 -5.63 2.08
C GLN A 142 -7.04 -6.08 1.75
N SER A 143 -6.83 -7.39 1.91
CA SER A 143 -5.55 -8.05 1.68
C SER A 143 -5.05 -7.88 0.24
N GLU A 144 -5.96 -7.79 -0.72
CA GLU A 144 -5.67 -7.61 -2.14
C GLU A 144 -5.05 -6.24 -2.43
N ASP A 145 -5.51 -5.20 -1.72
CA ASP A 145 -4.94 -3.85 -1.86
C ASP A 145 -3.52 -3.82 -1.29
N GLN A 146 -3.30 -4.48 -0.16
CA GLN A 146 -1.95 -4.60 0.42
C GLN A 146 -1.02 -5.45 -0.47
N ALA A 147 -1.53 -6.54 -1.04
CA ALA A 147 -0.77 -7.37 -1.97
C ALA A 147 -0.39 -6.59 -3.25
N ALA A 148 -1.29 -5.74 -3.75
CA ALA A 148 -0.99 -4.85 -4.87
C ALA A 148 0.11 -3.82 -4.52
N ALA A 149 0.11 -3.30 -3.29
CA ALA A 149 1.18 -2.41 -2.81
C ALA A 149 2.55 -3.10 -2.84
N LYS A 150 2.63 -4.30 -2.25
CA LYS A 150 3.87 -5.10 -2.23
C LYS A 150 4.34 -5.43 -3.65
N SER A 151 3.44 -5.89 -4.50
CA SER A 151 3.73 -6.22 -5.90
C SER A 151 4.28 -5.03 -6.69
N ALA A 152 3.72 -3.83 -6.50
CA ALA A 152 4.23 -2.63 -7.16
C ALA A 152 5.68 -2.30 -6.74
N TYR A 153 5.99 -2.38 -5.44
CA TYR A 153 7.35 -2.18 -4.93
C TYR A 153 8.32 -3.27 -5.40
N GLU A 154 7.92 -4.55 -5.35
CA GLU A 154 8.72 -5.69 -5.84
C GLU A 154 9.06 -5.55 -7.32
N ARG A 155 8.08 -5.14 -8.14
CA ARG A 155 8.28 -4.88 -9.57
C ARG A 155 9.25 -3.72 -9.81
N LEU A 156 9.20 -2.68 -8.99
CA LEU A 156 10.16 -1.57 -9.07
C LEU A 156 11.58 -2.06 -8.76
N ILE A 157 11.74 -2.73 -7.62
CA ILE A 157 13.03 -3.23 -7.13
C ILE A 157 13.69 -4.17 -8.15
N SER A 158 12.91 -5.07 -8.73
CA SER A 158 13.40 -6.06 -9.70
C SER A 158 13.63 -5.48 -11.10
N GLY A 159 12.75 -4.57 -11.56
CA GLY A 159 12.82 -4.02 -12.91
C GLY A 159 13.81 -2.88 -13.07
N TRP A 160 14.02 -2.08 -12.02
CA TRP A 160 14.86 -0.88 -12.04
C TRP A 160 15.81 -0.85 -10.84
N PRO A 161 16.69 -1.87 -10.66
CA PRO A 161 17.53 -2.00 -9.47
C PRO A 161 18.54 -0.86 -9.27
N ALA A 162 18.89 -0.14 -10.34
CA ALA A 162 19.81 1.01 -10.30
C ALA A 162 19.10 2.37 -10.17
N HIS A 163 17.76 2.39 -10.16
CA HIS A 163 17.00 3.62 -10.06
C HIS A 163 17.00 4.13 -8.61
N ARG A 164 17.06 5.45 -8.41
CA ARG A 164 17.10 6.09 -7.07
C ARG A 164 15.99 5.63 -6.12
N LEU A 165 14.80 5.34 -6.66
CA LEU A 165 13.65 4.88 -5.87
C LEU A 165 13.67 3.38 -5.54
N ALA A 166 14.68 2.61 -5.97
CA ALA A 166 14.76 1.19 -5.64
C ALA A 166 14.97 0.95 -4.14
N ASP A 167 15.81 1.76 -3.51
CA ASP A 167 16.02 1.72 -2.05
C ASP A 167 14.80 2.22 -1.28
N ASP A 168 14.12 3.23 -1.83
CA ASP A 168 12.85 3.72 -1.30
C ASP A 168 11.76 2.66 -1.32
N ALA A 169 11.62 1.95 -2.43
CA ALA A 169 10.68 0.85 -2.59
C ALA A 169 11.03 -0.33 -1.67
N ALA A 170 12.32 -0.66 -1.52
CA ALA A 170 12.77 -1.70 -0.61
C ALA A 170 12.44 -1.35 0.85
N TYR A 171 12.65 -0.10 1.26
CA TYR A 171 12.26 0.37 2.58
C TYR A 171 10.75 0.26 2.81
N ALA A 172 9.94 0.72 1.84
CA ALA A 172 8.49 0.66 1.93
C ALA A 172 7.95 -0.79 1.98
N LEU A 173 8.52 -1.67 1.16
CA LEU A 173 8.19 -3.10 1.16
C LEU A 173 8.57 -3.76 2.49
N ALA A 174 9.77 -3.51 3.01
CA ALA A 174 10.20 -4.04 4.31
C ALA A 174 9.27 -3.55 5.44
N ARG A 175 8.84 -2.29 5.40
CA ARG A 175 7.85 -1.76 6.36
C ARG A 175 6.50 -2.46 6.28
N LEU A 176 5.98 -2.70 5.07
CA LEU A 176 4.75 -3.48 4.90
C LEU A 176 4.92 -4.90 5.50
N LEU A 177 6.02 -5.57 5.21
CA LEU A 177 6.28 -6.92 5.72
C LEU A 177 6.37 -6.96 7.26
N LEU A 178 6.95 -5.94 7.88
CA LEU A 178 7.06 -5.86 9.35
C LEU A 178 5.73 -5.46 10.00
N ASP A 179 5.19 -4.34 9.58
CA ASP A 179 4.11 -3.66 10.29
C ASP A 179 2.75 -4.29 9.98
N ARG A 180 2.63 -4.99 8.85
CA ARG A 180 1.36 -5.55 8.36
C ARG A 180 1.33 -7.07 8.34
N ASP A 181 2.44 -7.70 7.97
CA ASP A 181 2.50 -9.15 7.83
C ASP A 181 3.18 -9.85 9.02
N GLY A 182 3.86 -9.11 9.90
CA GLY A 182 4.62 -9.70 11.00
C GLY A 182 5.72 -10.64 10.49
N ALA A 183 6.32 -10.33 9.33
CA ALA A 183 7.24 -11.18 8.60
C ALA A 183 8.69 -10.63 8.62
N PRO A 184 9.38 -10.63 9.78
CA PRO A 184 10.71 -10.04 9.91
C PRO A 184 11.77 -10.74 9.05
N ALA A 185 11.65 -12.04 8.82
CA ALA A 185 12.58 -12.77 7.94
C ALA A 185 12.48 -12.30 6.47
N GLN A 186 11.26 -12.04 5.98
CA GLN A 186 11.06 -11.53 4.62
C GLN A 186 11.56 -10.08 4.52
N ALA A 187 11.26 -9.25 5.52
CA ALA A 187 11.75 -7.88 5.57
C ALA A 187 13.29 -7.84 5.59
N ARG A 188 13.93 -8.71 6.38
CA ARG A 188 15.39 -8.89 6.43
C ARG A 188 15.95 -9.17 5.03
N ALA A 189 15.39 -10.15 4.32
CA ALA A 189 15.84 -10.49 2.97
C ALA A 189 15.75 -9.32 1.98
N VAL A 190 14.66 -8.54 2.03
CA VAL A 190 14.49 -7.33 1.20
C VAL A 190 15.55 -6.28 1.52
N LEU A 191 15.83 -6.04 2.80
CA LEU A 191 16.81 -5.05 3.25
C LEU A 191 18.25 -5.45 2.92
N GLU A 192 18.62 -6.70 3.17
CA GLU A 192 19.95 -7.23 2.84
C GLU A 192 20.19 -7.18 1.32
N ALA A 193 19.20 -7.58 0.52
CA ALA A 193 19.27 -7.45 -0.93
C ALA A 193 19.41 -5.99 -1.39
N ALA A 194 18.79 -5.03 -0.71
CA ALA A 194 18.91 -3.61 -1.02
C ALA A 194 20.28 -3.03 -0.65
N LEU A 195 20.83 -3.39 0.51
CA LEU A 195 22.14 -2.95 0.96
C LEU A 195 23.29 -3.52 0.11
N ALA A 196 23.08 -4.68 -0.50
CA ALA A 196 24.07 -5.31 -1.37
C ALA A 196 24.08 -4.74 -2.81
N ARG A 197 23.12 -3.88 -3.19
CA ARG A 197 23.00 -3.36 -4.56
C ARG A 197 23.97 -2.21 -4.86
N SER A 198 24.28 -2.08 -6.15
CA SER A 198 25.01 -0.95 -6.71
C SER A 198 24.27 -0.44 -7.96
N PRO A 199 24.15 0.89 -8.18
CA PRO A 199 24.66 1.96 -7.33
C PRO A 199 23.94 2.07 -5.97
N VAL A 200 24.64 2.65 -5.00
CA VAL A 200 24.14 2.95 -3.66
C VAL A 200 23.12 4.08 -3.71
N GLY A 201 21.91 3.85 -3.18
CA GLY A 201 20.88 4.88 -3.03
C GLY A 201 21.05 5.75 -1.78
N ASP A 202 20.20 6.76 -1.63
CA ASP A 202 20.23 7.73 -0.55
C ASP A 202 19.70 7.19 0.80
N ARG A 203 18.96 6.07 0.79
CA ARG A 203 18.36 5.46 2.00
C ARG A 203 19.19 4.35 2.66
N GLN A 204 20.43 4.10 2.25
CA GLN A 204 21.26 3.03 2.83
C GLN A 204 21.36 3.06 4.36
N ALA A 205 21.54 4.25 4.95
CA ALA A 205 21.62 4.39 6.41
C ALA A 205 20.31 3.98 7.10
N GLU A 206 19.16 4.28 6.50
CA GLU A 206 17.85 3.90 7.03
C GLU A 206 17.56 2.42 6.85
N LEU A 207 17.94 1.84 5.72
CA LEU A 207 17.85 0.40 5.45
C LEU A 207 18.69 -0.39 6.47
N ALA A 208 19.95 -0.01 6.68
CA ALA A 208 20.85 -0.64 7.63
C ALA A 208 20.34 -0.51 9.08
N LYS A 209 19.81 0.67 9.43
CA LYS A 209 19.19 0.90 10.73
C LYS A 209 17.95 0.02 10.93
N LEU A 210 17.10 -0.12 9.91
CA LEU A 210 15.92 -0.97 10.00
C LEU A 210 16.31 -2.44 10.13
N LEU A 211 17.31 -2.90 9.36
CA LEU A 211 17.86 -4.26 9.43
C LEU A 211 18.43 -4.58 10.81
N GLY A 212 19.21 -3.65 11.40
CA GLY A 212 19.78 -3.82 12.73
C GLY A 212 18.76 -3.83 13.87
N ALA A 213 17.52 -3.40 13.62
CA ALA A 213 16.43 -3.45 14.59
C ALA A 213 15.63 -4.78 14.51
N LEU A 214 15.90 -5.64 13.52
CA LEU A 214 15.20 -6.91 13.37
C LEU A 214 15.74 -7.97 14.33
N PRO A 215 14.90 -8.91 14.79
CA PRO A 215 15.37 -10.08 15.54
C PRO A 215 16.41 -10.85 14.71
N PRO A 216 17.36 -11.56 15.37
CA PRO A 216 18.34 -12.38 14.66
C PRO A 216 17.63 -13.40 13.74
N PRO A 217 18.27 -13.77 12.62
CA PRO A 217 17.71 -14.75 11.68
C PRO A 217 17.53 -16.14 12.32
#